data_AF-A0A0D6LFJ6-F1
#
_entry.id   AF-A0A0D6LFJ6-F1
#
_cell.length_a   1.000
_cell.length_b   1.000
_cell.length_c   1.000
_cell.angle_alpha   90.00
_cell.angle_beta   90.00
_cell.angle_gamma   90.00
#
_symmetry.space_group_name_H-M   'P 1'
#
loop_
_entity.id
_entity.type
_entity.pdbx_description
1 polymer ?
#
loop_
_entity_poly.entity_id
_entity_poly.type
_entity_poly.pdbx_seq_one_letter_code
_entity_poly.pdbx_strand_id
1 'polypeptide(L)'
;MTYNNALVYDITAVNTLNISYVSSKDHSKWGVSMEEKKPVVCIGDINRQESQNKRGGGAVCIENKKLWKTFYCSVAEYENCKNTAVPHQCKI
;
A
#
# COMPACT_ATOMS: atom_id res chain seq x y z
N MET A 1 -5.71 2.77 10.33
CA MET A 1 -5.13 3.23 11.63
C MET A 1 -4.48 4.61 11.46
N THR A 2 -4.21 5.36 12.53
CA THR A 2 -3.39 6.58 12.48
C THR A 2 -1.99 6.30 13.03
N TYR A 3 -0.93 6.67 12.30
CA TYR A 3 0.45 6.62 12.78
C TYR A 3 1.08 8.01 12.62
N ASN A 4 1.59 8.61 13.71
CA ASN A 4 2.12 9.97 13.70
C ASN A 4 1.18 10.99 13.02
N ASN A 5 -0.12 10.91 13.32
CA ASN A 5 -1.18 11.75 12.75
C ASN A 5 -1.41 11.59 11.22
N ALA A 6 -0.82 10.55 10.59
CA ALA A 6 -1.09 10.18 9.21
C ALA A 6 -2.08 9.00 9.15
N LEU A 7 -2.98 9.03 8.16
CA LEU A 7 -3.92 7.94 7.90
C LEU A 7 -3.18 6.79 7.19
N VAL A 8 -3.32 5.59 7.73
CA VAL A 8 -2.77 4.35 7.19
C VAL A 8 -3.92 3.42 6.83
N TYR A 9 -3.88 2.93 5.59
CA TYR A 9 -4.91 2.07 5.00
C TYR A 9 -4.31 0.73 4.60
N ASP A 10 -5.08 -0.34 4.79
CA ASP A 10 -4.68 -1.67 4.39
C ASP A 10 -5.20 -1.99 2.99
N ILE A 11 -4.30 -2.38 2.10
CA ILE A 11 -4.68 -2.78 0.73
C ILE A 11 -5.35 -4.15 0.82
N THR A 12 -6.58 -4.26 0.33
CA THR A 12 -7.38 -5.49 0.33
C THR A 12 -7.39 -6.16 -1.04
N ALA A 13 -7.18 -5.40 -2.12
CA ALA A 13 -7.01 -5.92 -3.47
C ALA A 13 -5.98 -5.12 -4.28
N VAL A 14 -5.26 -5.82 -5.15
CA VAL A 14 -4.20 -5.30 -6.02
C VAL A 14 -4.56 -5.55 -7.48
N ASN A 15 -4.27 -4.55 -8.33
CA ASN A 15 -4.36 -4.63 -9.78
C ASN A 15 -2.95 -4.72 -10.37
N THR A 16 -2.70 -5.71 -11.23
CA THR A 16 -1.52 -5.76 -12.08
C THR A 16 -1.93 -6.06 -13.52
N LEU A 17 -1.53 -5.19 -14.45
CA LEU A 17 -1.92 -5.29 -15.86
C LEU A 17 -3.46 -5.46 -15.98
N ASN A 18 -3.93 -6.64 -16.38
CA ASN A 18 -5.34 -6.96 -16.57
C ASN A 18 -5.89 -7.96 -15.53
N ILE A 19 -5.22 -8.10 -14.38
CA ILE A 19 -5.61 -9.04 -13.32
C ILE A 19 -5.77 -8.29 -12.00
N SER A 20 -6.86 -8.60 -11.31
CA SER A 20 -7.13 -8.15 -9.95
C SER A 20 -7.11 -9.37 -9.02
N TYR A 21 -6.48 -9.23 -7.86
CA TYR A 21 -6.44 -10.30 -6.85
C TYR A 21 -6.42 -9.73 -5.44
N VAL A 22 -6.95 -10.51 -4.50
CA VAL A 22 -6.95 -10.17 -3.07
C VAL A 22 -5.53 -10.12 -2.52
N SER A 23 -5.28 -9.20 -1.58
CA SER A 23 -3.94 -8.97 -1.02
C SER A 23 -3.36 -10.20 -0.29
N SER A 24 -4.18 -11.17 0.11
CA SER A 24 -3.71 -12.45 0.67
C SER A 24 -2.97 -13.34 -0.34
N LYS A 25 -3.05 -13.03 -1.64
CA LYS A 25 -2.24 -13.65 -2.71
C LYS A 25 -0.99 -12.82 -3.06
N ASP A 26 -0.83 -11.65 -2.45
CA ASP A 26 0.37 -10.82 -2.55
C ASP A 26 1.26 -11.04 -1.33
N HIS A 27 2.58 -11.01 -1.52
CA HIS A 27 3.51 -11.02 -0.38
C HIS A 27 3.39 -9.74 0.46
N SER A 28 2.73 -8.69 -0.06
CA SER A 28 2.27 -7.49 0.68
C SER A 28 3.37 -6.71 1.39
N LYS A 29 4.57 -6.68 0.79
CA LYS A 29 5.76 -6.02 1.35
C LYS A 29 6.03 -4.64 0.73
N TRP A 30 4.99 -3.85 0.56
CA TRP A 30 5.10 -2.52 -0.02
C TRP A 30 4.01 -1.58 0.51
N GLY A 31 4.30 -0.28 0.45
CA GLY A 31 3.38 0.79 0.78
C GLY A 31 3.55 1.95 -0.19
N VAL A 32 2.48 2.71 -0.39
CA VAL A 32 2.47 3.87 -1.28
C VAL A 32 1.72 5.01 -0.60
N SER A 33 2.23 6.24 -0.79
CA SER A 33 1.54 7.45 -0.31
C SER A 33 0.20 7.64 -1.03
N MET A 34 -0.82 8.10 -0.30
CA MET A 34 -2.10 8.50 -0.90
C MET A 34 -2.07 9.94 -1.44
N GLU A 35 -1.01 10.70 -1.15
CA GLU A 35 -0.86 12.10 -1.54
C GLU A 35 0.13 12.24 -2.70
N GLU A 36 -0.32 12.76 -3.85
CA GLU A 36 0.56 13.03 -5.00
C GLU A 36 1.69 14.01 -4.67
N LYS A 37 1.45 14.94 -3.73
CA LYS A 37 2.46 15.91 -3.26
C LYS A 37 3.64 15.26 -2.51
N LYS A 38 3.49 14.00 -2.10
CA LYS A 38 4.52 13.19 -1.44
C LYS A 38 4.59 11.83 -2.13
N PRO A 39 5.13 11.75 -3.35
CA PRO A 39 5.03 10.57 -4.20
C PRO A 39 6.05 9.50 -3.79
N VAL A 40 5.85 8.93 -2.60
CA VAL A 40 6.74 7.95 -1.98
C VAL A 40 6.18 6.54 -2.14
N VAL A 41 7.07 5.61 -2.52
CA VAL A 41 6.85 4.17 -2.46
C VAL A 41 7.87 3.58 -1.50
N CYS A 42 7.43 2.67 -0.63
CA CYS A 42 8.33 1.90 0.22
C CYS A 42 8.20 0.41 -0.09
N ILE A 43 9.32 -0.29 -0.17
CA ILE A 43 9.40 -1.75 -0.36
C ILE A 43 10.26 -2.31 0.77
N GLY A 44 9.82 -3.38 1.42
CA GLY A 44 10.49 -3.85 2.63
C GLY A 44 10.50 -5.35 2.85
N ASP A 45 10.99 -5.74 4.02
CA ASP A 45 11.19 -7.15 4.38
C ASP A 45 9.99 -7.75 5.14
N ILE A 46 9.22 -6.88 5.80
CA ILE A 46 8.11 -7.22 6.68
C ILE A 46 6.80 -7.00 5.92
N ASN A 47 5.95 -8.03 5.90
CA ASN A 47 4.59 -7.92 5.35
C ASN A 47 3.59 -7.53 6.47
N ARG A 48 2.30 -7.41 6.12
CA ARG A 48 1.26 -6.93 7.05
C ARG A 48 0.77 -7.95 8.08
N GLN A 49 1.44 -9.10 8.25
CA GLN A 49 0.98 -10.13 9.19
C GLN A 49 1.45 -9.83 10.63
N GLU A 50 0.54 -9.97 11.60
CA GLU A 50 0.84 -9.75 13.02
C GLU A 50 2.02 -10.61 13.52
N SER A 51 2.14 -11.84 13.01
CA SER A 51 3.25 -12.75 13.33
C SER A 51 4.64 -12.19 12.97
N GLN A 52 4.72 -11.23 12.03
CA GLN A 52 5.99 -10.63 11.62
C GLN A 52 6.39 -9.42 12.48
N ASN A 53 5.52 -8.89 13.33
CA ASN A 53 5.79 -7.68 14.13
C ASN A 53 6.97 -7.82 15.10
N LYS A 54 7.34 -9.06 15.45
CA LYS A 54 8.48 -9.37 16.33
C LYS A 54 9.78 -9.64 15.56
N ARG A 55 9.76 -9.53 14.23
CA ARG A 55 10.93 -9.74 13.38
C ARG A 55 11.59 -8.40 13.08
N GLY A 56 12.91 -8.37 13.12
CA GLY A 56 13.66 -7.27 12.53
C GLY A 56 13.47 -7.24 11.01
N GLY A 57 13.58 -6.05 10.43
CA GLY A 57 13.52 -5.84 8.99
C GLY A 57 13.67 -4.37 8.64
N GLY A 58 13.82 -4.08 7.36
CA GLY A 58 13.91 -2.73 6.82
C GLY A 58 12.89 -2.46 5.72
N ALA A 59 12.87 -1.21 5.29
CA ALA A 59 12.22 -0.79 4.06
C ALA A 59 13.08 0.27 3.37
N VAL A 60 13.11 0.22 2.05
CA VAL A 60 13.67 1.28 1.21
C VAL A 60 12.51 2.10 0.68
N CYS A 61 12.55 3.41 0.93
CA CYS A 61 11.57 4.36 0.44
C CYS A 61 12.18 5.24 -0.65
N ILE A 62 11.45 5.41 -1.73
CA ILE A 62 11.88 6.17 -2.92
C ILE A 62 10.82 7.21 -3.23
N GLU A 63 11.23 8.47 -3.28
CA GLU A 63 10.39 9.56 -3.76
C GLU A 63 10.56 9.71 -5.27
N ASN A 64 9.59 9.21 -6.04
CA ASN A 64 9.63 9.27 -7.49
C ASN A 64 8.21 9.22 -8.06
N LYS A 65 7.78 10.28 -8.74
CA LYS A 65 6.40 10.42 -9.24
C LYS A 65 5.97 9.32 -10.20
N LYS A 66 6.86 8.81 -11.06
CA LYS A 66 6.53 7.75 -12.02
C LYS A 66 6.38 6.39 -11.32
N LEU A 67 7.30 6.07 -10.42
CA LEU A 67 7.24 4.85 -9.62
C LEU A 67 6.01 4.87 -8.71
N TRP A 68 5.79 5.97 -8.00
CA TRP A 68 4.62 6.19 -7.16
C TRP A 68 3.32 6.03 -7.94
N LYS A 69 3.18 6.66 -9.10
CA LYS A 69 1.99 6.50 -9.96
C LYS A 69 1.73 5.04 -10.31
N THR A 70 2.79 4.27 -10.58
CA THR A 70 2.67 2.84 -10.89
C THR A 70 2.11 2.08 -9.68
N PHE A 71 2.70 2.23 -8.50
CA PHE A 71 2.25 1.54 -7.28
C PHE A 71 0.88 2.02 -6.77
N TYR A 72 0.61 3.32 -6.86
CA TYR A 72 -0.66 3.94 -6.51
C TYR A 72 -1.79 3.34 -7.36
N CYS A 73 -1.59 3.28 -8.67
CA CYS A 73 -2.57 2.71 -9.59
C CYS A 73 -2.68 1.18 -9.52
N SER A 74 -1.71 0.50 -8.90
CA SER A 74 -1.83 -0.93 -8.57
C SER A 74 -2.72 -1.21 -7.37
N VAL A 75 -3.10 -0.20 -6.57
CA VAL A 75 -4.10 -0.40 -5.52
C VAL A 75 -5.47 -0.53 -6.19
N ALA A 76 -6.16 -1.65 -5.97
CA ALA A 76 -7.53 -1.85 -6.48
C ALA A 76 -8.57 -1.48 -5.43
N GLU A 77 -8.31 -1.84 -4.18
CA GLU A 77 -9.19 -1.60 -3.03
C GLU A 77 -8.35 -1.49 -1.76
N TYR A 78 -8.78 -0.65 -0.83
CA TYR A 78 -8.21 -0.55 0.49
C TYR A 78 -9.29 -0.45 1.57
N GLU A 79 -8.95 -0.85 2.79
CA GLU A 79 -9.79 -0.69 3.97
C GLU A 79 -9.50 0.66 4.65
N ASN A 80 -10.56 1.44 4.88
CA ASN A 80 -10.45 2.71 5.60
C ASN A 80 -10.47 2.52 7.13
N CYS A 81 -10.25 3.61 7.89
CA CYS A 81 -10.27 3.55 9.36
C CYS A 81 -11.65 3.22 9.99
N LYS A 82 -12.70 3.03 9.18
CA LYS A 82 -14.02 2.54 9.62
C LYS A 82 -14.25 1.07 9.23
N ASN A 83 -13.19 0.35 8.87
CA ASN A 83 -13.21 -1.04 8.41
C ASN A 83 -14.17 -1.25 7.24
N THR A 84 -14.24 -0.27 6.34
CA THR A 84 -15.02 -0.35 5.11
C THR A 84 -14.08 -0.47 3.93
N ALA A 85 -14.35 -1.44 3.07
CA ALA A 85 -13.70 -1.59 1.78
C ALA A 85 -14.03 -0.39 0.86
N VAL A 86 -12.99 0.25 0.34
CA VAL A 86 -13.08 1.41 -0.55
C VAL A 86 -12.38 1.08 -1.87
N PRO A 87 -13.11 1.00 -2.99
CA PRO A 87 -12.50 0.87 -4.30
C PRO A 87 -11.58 2.06 -4.59
N HIS A 88 -10.35 1.76 -4.98
CA HIS A 88 -9.37 2.78 -5.34
C HIS A 88 -9.52 3.14 -6.82
N GLN A 89 -9.53 4.44 -7.11
CA GLN A 89 -9.56 4.93 -8.48
C GLN A 89 -8.22 5.60 -8.78
N CYS A 90 -7.47 5.04 -9.73
CA CYS A 90 -6.28 5.65 -10.30
C CYS A 90 -6.67 6.91 -11.09
N LYS A 91 -6.85 8.03 -10.37
CA LYS A 91 -7.10 9.36 -10.93
C LYS A 91 -6.03 10.29 -10.38
N ILE A 92 -5.10 10.68 -11.25
CA ILE A 92 -3.99 11.59 -10.95
C ILE A 92 -4.16 12.80 -11.83
#